data_AF-A9MF55-F1
#
_entry.id   AF-A9MF55-F1
#
_cell.length_a   1.000
_cell.length_b   1.000
_cell.length_c   1.000
_cell.angle_alpha   90.00
_cell.angle_beta   90.00
_cell.angle_gamma   90.00
#
_symmetry.space_group_name_H-M   'P 1'
#
loop_
_entity.id
_entity.type
_entity.pdbx_description
1 polymer ?
#
loop_
_entity_poly.entity_id
_entity_poly.type
_entity_poly.pdbx_seq_one_letter_code
_entity_poly.pdbx_strand_id
1 'polypeptide(L)' 'MREAYRISVRRGCGLLMQSRTVYHWQSRRDDRAITLRIREIAETRIRYGCPRIHIQLRREGWPVKGSEAQPYENVR' A
#
# COMPACT_ATOMS: atom_id res chain seq x y z
N MET A 1 -18.32 6.97 -9.50
CA MET A 1 -19.15 8.10 -9.03
C MET A 1 -19.74 8.91 -10.18
N ARG A 2 -18.91 9.51 -11.05
CA ARG A 2 -19.36 10.30 -12.19
C ARG A 2 -20.14 9.48 -13.23
N GLU A 3 -19.67 8.27 -13.51
CA GLU A 3 -20.28 7.37 -14.51
C GLU A 3 -21.48 6.59 -13.94
N ALA A 4 -21.35 6.01 -12.74
CA ALA A 4 -22.41 5.24 -12.09
C ALA A 4 -23.60 6.08 -11.59
N TYR A 5 -23.39 7.32 -11.13
CA TYR A 5 -24.43 8.13 -10.48
C TYR A 5 -24.68 9.48 -11.17
N ARG A 6 -23.99 9.79 -12.29
CA ARG A 6 -24.11 11.05 -13.05
C ARG A 6 -23.99 12.32 -12.20
N ILE A 7 -23.30 12.25 -11.06
CA ILE A 7 -23.10 13.39 -10.14
C ILE A 7 -21.69 13.97 -10.29
N SER A 8 -21.56 15.27 -10.00
CA SER A 8 -20.25 15.92 -9.94
C SER A 8 -19.42 15.37 -8.77
N VAL A 9 -18.10 15.32 -8.95
CA VAL A 9 -17.17 14.87 -7.89
C VAL A 9 -17.36 15.68 -6.62
N ARG A 10 -17.59 17.01 -6.74
CA ARG A 10 -17.86 17.88 -5.59
C ARG A 10 -19.09 17.42 -4.80
N ARG A 11 -20.20 17.13 -5.48
CA ARG A 11 -21.44 16.67 -4.83
C ARG A 11 -21.26 15.29 -4.22
N GLY A 12 -20.60 14.37 -4.94
CA GLY A 12 -20.32 13.03 -4.44
C GLY A 12 -19.43 13.01 -3.19
N CYS A 13 -18.30 13.72 -3.23
CA CYS A 13 -17.41 13.87 -2.07
C CYS A 13 -18.12 14.49 -0.87
N GLY A 14 -19.00 15.49 -1.09
CA GLY A 14 -19.80 16.08 -0.01
C GLY A 14 -20.77 15.08 0.63
N LEU A 15 -21.44 14.25 -0.16
CA LEU A 15 -22.36 13.22 0.33
C LEU A 15 -21.63 12.09 1.09
N LEU A 16 -20.44 11.71 0.64
CA LEU A 16 -19.62 10.69 1.32
C LEU A 16 -18.78 11.24 2.48
N MET A 17 -18.85 12.54 2.77
CA MET A 17 -17.96 13.23 3.71
C MET A 17 -16.47 12.94 3.46
N GLN A 18 -16.10 12.66 2.20
CA GLN A 18 -14.72 12.37 1.79
C GLN A 18 -14.10 13.61 1.17
N SER A 19 -12.85 13.90 1.52
CA SER A 19 -12.09 14.96 0.86
C SER A 19 -11.88 14.67 -0.64
N ARG A 20 -11.96 15.72 -1.46
CA ARG A 20 -11.67 15.64 -2.91
C ARG A 20 -10.23 15.23 -3.20
N THR A 21 -9.30 15.55 -2.29
CA THR A 21 -7.88 15.19 -2.41
C THR A 21 -7.69 13.68 -2.37
N VAL A 22 -8.40 12.98 -1.48
CA VAL A 22 -8.38 11.50 -1.42
C VAL A 22 -9.09 10.91 -2.64
N TYR A 23 -10.19 11.50 -3.09
CA TYR A 23 -10.87 11.05 -4.31
C TYR A 23 -9.99 11.11 -5.57
N HIS A 24 -9.17 12.16 -5.68
CA HIS A 24 -8.23 12.33 -6.79
C HIS A 24 -6.87 11.68 -6.54
N TRP A 25 -6.65 11.09 -5.37
CA TRP A 25 -5.39 10.46 -5.06
C TRP A 25 -5.20 9.23 -5.95
N GLN A 26 -4.09 9.22 -6.67
CA GLN A 26 -3.66 8.10 -7.48
C GLN A 26 -2.23 7.78 -7.08
N SER A 27 -1.97 6.53 -6.71
CA SER A 27 -0.59 6.08 -6.51
C SER A 27 0.17 6.25 -7.82
N ARG A 28 1.23 7.06 -7.78
CA ARG A 28 2.12 7.30 -8.93
C ARG A 28 3.24 6.26 -9.03
N ARG A 29 3.25 5.27 -8.14
CA ARG A 29 4.34 4.31 -8.01
C ARG A 29 3.97 3.01 -8.71
N ASP A 30 4.85 2.53 -9.57
CA ASP A 30 4.72 1.20 -10.16
C ASP A 30 5.16 0.14 -9.15
N ASP A 31 4.27 -0.17 -8.21
CA ASP A 31 4.50 -1.18 -7.17
C ASP A 31 4.14 -2.60 -7.66
N ARG A 32 3.84 -2.80 -8.96
CA ARG A 32 3.41 -4.11 -9.50
C ARG A 32 4.47 -5.19 -9.28
N ALA A 33 5.71 -4.89 -9.60
CA ALA A 33 6.84 -5.83 -9.44
C ALA A 33 7.03 -6.23 -7.96
N ILE A 34 6.98 -5.26 -7.04
CA ILE A 34 7.07 -5.53 -5.59
C ILE A 34 5.86 -6.34 -5.10
N THR A 35 4.65 -6.06 -5.61
CA THR A 35 3.42 -6.78 -5.23
C THR A 35 3.48 -8.23 -5.67
N LEU A 36 3.96 -8.49 -6.89
CA LEU A 36 4.22 -9.83 -7.40
C LEU A 36 5.22 -10.56 -6.50
N ARG A 37 6.34 -9.91 -6.15
CA ARG A 37 7.35 -10.53 -5.30
C ARG A 37 6.83 -10.85 -3.89
N ILE A 38 6.04 -9.97 -3.31
CA ILE A 38 5.37 -10.21 -2.01
C ILE A 38 4.48 -11.45 -2.10
N ARG A 39 3.71 -11.60 -3.18
CA ARG A 39 2.85 -12.76 -3.39
C ARG A 39 3.66 -14.05 -3.50
N GLU A 40 4.72 -14.05 -4.30
CA GLU A 40 5.62 -15.21 -4.41
C GLU A 40 6.20 -15.64 -3.05
N ILE A 41 6.62 -14.68 -2.22
CA ILE A 41 7.14 -14.99 -0.88
C ILE A 41 6.03 -15.52 0.04
N ALA A 42 4.83 -14.95 -0.03
CA ALA A 42 3.70 -15.38 0.78
C ALA A 42 3.21 -16.79 0.40
N GLU A 43 3.23 -17.12 -0.89
CA GLU A 43 2.87 -18.44 -1.42
C GLU A 43 3.92 -19.50 -1.03
N THR A 44 5.20 -19.18 -1.19
CA THR A 44 6.29 -20.10 -0.83
C THR A 44 6.46 -20.27 0.68
N ARG A 45 6.11 -19.26 1.48
CA ARG A 45 6.32 -19.24 2.93
C ARG A 45 5.08 -18.72 3.67
N ILE A 46 4.02 -19.53 3.68
CA ILE A 46 2.71 -19.22 4.29
C ILE A 46 2.81 -18.75 5.76
N ARG A 47 3.80 -19.21 6.53
CA ARG A 47 4.02 -18.79 7.92
C ARG A 47 4.66 -17.40 8.08
N TYR A 48 5.04 -16.74 6.99
CA TYR A 48 5.72 -15.45 7.05
C TYR A 48 4.67 -14.34 7.09
N GLY A 49 4.62 -13.62 8.21
CA GLY A 49 3.91 -12.35 8.28
C GLY A 49 4.66 -11.21 7.60
N CYS A 50 4.00 -10.07 7.49
CA CYS A 50 4.53 -8.84 6.88
C CYS A 50 5.99 -8.49 7.30
N PRO A 51 6.40 -8.58 8.59
CA PRO A 51 7.78 -8.26 8.99
C PRO A 51 8.84 -9.17 8.33
N ARG A 52 8.55 -10.46 8.19
CA ARG A 52 9.51 -11.41 7.59
C ARG A 52 9.61 -11.25 6.08
N ILE A 53 8.49 -10.97 5.42
CA ILE A 53 8.46 -10.65 3.98
C ILE A 53 9.25 -9.36 3.74
N HIS A 54 9.08 -8.34 4.58
CA HIS A 54 9.83 -7.08 4.49
C HIS A 54 11.34 -7.29 4.62
N ILE A 55 11.80 -8.08 5.59
CA ILE A 55 13.23 -8.42 5.75
C ILE A 55 13.75 -9.17 4.52
N GLN A 56 12.99 -10.12 3.98
CA GLN A 56 13.37 -10.88 2.79
C GLN A 56 13.50 -9.95 1.57
N LEU A 57 12.54 -9.05 1.35
CA LEU A 57 12.60 -8.06 0.27
C LEU A 57 13.81 -7.12 0.40
N ARG A 58 14.15 -6.72 1.63
CA ARG A 58 15.34 -5.89 1.89
C ARG A 58 16.63 -6.63 1.54
N ARG A 59 16.73 -7.93 1.87
CA ARG A 59 17.89 -8.77 1.52
C ARG A 59 18.05 -8.93 0.01
N GLU A 60 16.95 -8.95 -0.71
CA GLU A 60 16.93 -9.00 -2.18
C GLU A 60 17.14 -7.63 -2.85
N GLY A 61 17.32 -6.56 -2.05
CA GLY A 61 17.61 -5.21 -2.56
C GLY A 61 16.38 -4.46 -3.10
N TRP A 62 15.16 -4.91 -2.80
CA TRP A 62 13.96 -4.22 -3.27
C TRP A 62 13.77 -2.85 -2.59
N PRO A 63 13.34 -1.82 -3.34
CA PRO A 63 13.09 -0.49 -2.79
C PRO A 63 11.76 -0.45 -2.02
N VAL A 64 11.77 -0.94 -0.78
CA VAL A 64 10.61 -0.87 0.11
C VAL A 64 10.59 0.49 0.83
N LYS A 65 9.43 1.14 0.92
CA LYS A 65 9.30 2.41 1.65
C LYS A 65 9.60 2.17 3.13
N GLY A 66 10.49 2.98 3.72
CA GLY A 66 10.91 2.86 5.12
C GLY A 66 12.18 2.02 5.34
N SER A 67 13.08 1.95 4.35
CA SER A 67 14.37 1.25 4.48
C SER A 67 15.41 1.99 5.34
N GLU A 68 14.96 2.78 6.32
CA GLU A 68 15.77 3.21 7.45
C GLU A 68 15.29 2.38 8.63
N ALA A 69 16.18 1.54 9.16
CA ALA A 69 15.86 0.61 10.22
C ALA A 69 15.37 1.38 11.45
N GLN A 70 14.06 1.42 11.68
CA GLN A 70 13.50 1.66 13.00
C GLN A 70 13.29 0.27 13.61
N PRO A 71 14.22 -0.21 14.47
CA PRO A 71 13.97 -1.43 15.22
C PRO A 71 12.73 -1.17 16.08
N TYR A 72 11.96 -2.22 16.30
CA TYR A 72 10.90 -2.24 17.30
C TYR A 72 11.50 -1.84 18.66
N GLU A 73 11.49 -0.55 18.96
CA GLU A 73 11.88 -0.04 20.26
C GLU A 73 10.74 -0.40 21.21
N ASN A 74 10.95 -1.54 21.86
CA ASN A 74 10.44 -1.95 23.16
C ASN A 74 9.41 -1.00 23.76
N VAL A 75 8.12 -1.20 23.47
CA VAL A 75 7.06 -0.64 24.29
C VAL A 75 7.00 -1.47 25.56
N ARG A 76 7.66 -0.95 26.60
CA ARG A 76 7.32 -1.24 27.99
C ARG A 76 5.88 -0.87 28.28
#